data_AF-A0A1C5YYG7-F1
#
_entry.id   AF-A0A1C5YYG7-F1
#
_cell.length_a   1.000
_cell.length_b   1.000
_cell.length_c   1.000
_cell.angle_alpha   90.00
_cell.angle_beta   90.00
_cell.angle_gamma   90.00
#
_symmetry.space_group_name_H-M   'P 1'
#
loop_
_entity.id
_entity.type
_entity.pdbx_description
1 polymer ?
#
loop_
_entity_poly.entity_id
_entity_poly.type
_entity_poly.pdbx_seq_one_letter_code
_entity_poly.pdbx_strand_id
1 'polypeptide(L)'
;MIQKANKAENKTWKMVGPVVVLTCIGLVITAALAVTNQLTAPVIAAQQAAAAEAALKVVLPEGSDFTDITGVELPEGVTAAKVAGNGAGYVFTTTGKGFGGDISLMVGLDANGAITGTKVLTNAETQGIGSKVVEDGSAYQQQLPGMTDTSGIQATSGATVSSNAMTSAIQTAFDAYVLSTGGTVEAEVYEAPANLTDDVLAEYYPGATFTDVVGGKTSDAGTVVYASEAGMAGPVDVAVFFDADGKIIGAIADTSSETPGYGQPLGEGEFMDSFIGVTSGSEVDGVSGATITSDAIKGAVDIAIANLETVKTAEAVTGGSTGGSDADNGGETAEAAEAPANLTDDVLAEYYSGASFTDVAGGKVSDAGTVVYGAAQGMLSEIRVAVFFDANDAILGIVADCSQETPGLGTLAGEEDFTSQFAGVESADGVDTITGATISSTAVKDAVNQAISNLQTVKEAG
;
A
#
# COMPACT_ATOMS: atom_id res chain seq x y z
N MET A 1 -69.43 60.00 -26.40
CA MET A 1 -68.00 59.62 -26.43
C MET A 1 -67.64 59.32 -24.98
N ILE A 2 -67.29 58.11 -24.55
CA ILE A 2 -66.16 57.27 -24.96
C ILE A 2 -66.52 55.83 -24.57
N GLN A 3 -66.55 54.88 -25.51
CA GLN A 3 -66.55 53.46 -25.17
C GLN A 3 -65.13 53.08 -24.71
N LYS A 4 -64.99 52.57 -23.48
CA LYS A 4 -63.78 51.84 -23.06
C LYS A 4 -63.86 50.45 -23.68
N ALA A 5 -63.04 50.21 -24.70
CA ALA A 5 -62.86 48.89 -25.28
C ALA A 5 -62.17 47.97 -24.26
N ASN A 6 -62.91 46.99 -23.75
CA ASN A 6 -62.33 45.85 -23.03
C ASN A 6 -61.46 45.06 -24.00
N LYS A 7 -60.14 45.12 -23.82
CA LYS A 7 -59.18 44.26 -24.51
C LYS A 7 -59.42 42.83 -24.02
N ALA A 8 -59.96 41.96 -24.89
CA ALA A 8 -60.11 40.55 -24.59
C ALA A 8 -58.73 39.96 -24.29
N GLU A 9 -58.46 39.64 -23.03
CA GLU A 9 -57.22 38.98 -22.63
C GLU A 9 -57.28 37.51 -23.09
N ASN A 10 -56.39 37.15 -24.02
CA ASN A 10 -56.27 35.78 -24.53
C ASN A 10 -55.89 34.83 -23.37
N LYS A 11 -56.87 34.05 -22.88
CA LYS A 11 -56.71 33.06 -21.79
C LYS A 11 -55.54 32.10 -22.04
N THR A 12 -55.29 31.75 -23.30
CA THR A 12 -54.15 30.96 -23.76
C THR A 12 -52.80 31.65 -23.50
N TRP A 13 -52.70 32.97 -23.68
CA TRP A 13 -51.47 33.72 -23.41
C TRP A 13 -51.17 33.83 -21.91
N LYS A 14 -52.19 33.86 -21.03
CA LYS A 14 -51.96 33.81 -19.58
C LYS A 14 -51.37 32.47 -19.11
N MET A 15 -51.61 31.39 -19.83
CA MET A 15 -51.05 30.06 -19.53
C MET A 15 -49.73 29.80 -20.25
N VAL A 16 -49.60 30.19 -21.52
CA VAL A 16 -48.41 29.88 -22.35
C VAL A 16 -47.38 31.02 -22.37
N GLY A 17 -47.79 32.25 -22.08
CA GLY A 17 -46.92 33.44 -22.07
C GLY A 17 -45.76 33.34 -21.07
N PRO A 18 -45.98 32.93 -19.81
CA PRO A 18 -44.88 32.74 -18.85
C PRO A 18 -43.88 31.67 -19.30
N VAL A 19 -44.37 30.58 -19.91
CA VAL A 19 -43.52 29.50 -20.44
C VAL A 19 -42.61 30.02 -21.55
N VAL A 20 -43.18 30.72 -22.55
CA VAL A 20 -42.40 31.29 -23.66
C VAL A 20 -41.39 32.32 -23.17
N VAL A 21 -41.79 33.19 -22.23
CA VAL A 21 -40.89 34.22 -21.67
C VAL A 21 -39.74 33.56 -20.91
N LEU A 22 -40.01 32.55 -20.09
CA LEU A 22 -38.96 31.80 -19.37
C LEU A 22 -38.04 31.03 -20.32
N THR A 23 -38.57 30.41 -21.38
CA THR A 23 -37.74 29.75 -22.40
C THR A 23 -36.83 30.75 -23.12
N CYS A 24 -37.35 31.92 -23.51
CA CYS A 24 -36.54 32.95 -24.15
C CYS A 24 -35.46 33.52 -23.22
N ILE A 25 -35.82 33.82 -21.96
CA ILE A 25 -34.86 34.32 -20.97
C ILE A 25 -33.80 33.25 -20.69
N GLY A 26 -34.21 32.00 -20.51
CA GLY A 26 -33.31 30.86 -20.35
C GLY A 26 -32.31 30.80 -21.49
N LEU A 27 -32.78 30.78 -22.74
CA LEU A 27 -31.94 30.72 -23.94
C LEU A 27 -30.94 31.88 -23.99
N VAL A 28 -31.36 33.11 -23.66
CA VAL A 28 -30.48 34.28 -23.63
C VAL A 28 -29.41 34.15 -22.53
N ILE A 29 -29.78 33.70 -21.33
CA ILE A 29 -28.82 33.49 -20.22
C ILE A 29 -27.84 32.38 -20.56
N THR A 30 -28.30 31.24 -21.12
CA THR A 30 -27.42 30.14 -21.51
C THR A 30 -26.46 30.58 -22.62
N ALA A 31 -26.94 31.34 -23.61
CA ALA A 31 -26.10 31.87 -24.68
C ALA A 31 -25.06 32.89 -24.16
N ALA A 32 -25.46 33.79 -23.25
CA ALA A 32 -24.54 34.74 -22.64
C ALA A 32 -23.46 34.04 -21.80
N LEU A 33 -23.83 33.01 -21.03
CA LEU A 33 -22.88 32.22 -20.24
C LEU A 33 -21.96 31.40 -21.14
N ALA A 34 -22.47 30.81 -22.22
CA ALA A 34 -21.67 30.05 -23.18
C ALA A 34 -20.62 30.92 -23.88
N VAL A 35 -21.00 32.12 -24.35
CA VAL A 35 -20.06 33.07 -24.97
C VAL A 35 -19.01 33.53 -23.95
N THR A 36 -19.43 33.84 -22.72
CA THR A 36 -18.50 34.21 -21.65
C THR A 36 -17.51 33.08 -21.40
N ASN A 37 -17.98 31.84 -21.24
CA ASN A 37 -17.14 30.67 -21.05
C ASN A 37 -16.14 30.47 -22.21
N GLN A 38 -16.59 30.61 -23.46
CA GLN A 38 -15.70 30.46 -24.63
C GLN A 38 -14.61 31.51 -24.70
N LEU A 39 -14.88 32.76 -24.29
CA LEU A 39 -13.87 33.82 -24.26
C LEU A 39 -12.92 33.68 -23.08
N THR A 40 -13.39 33.19 -21.94
CA THR A 40 -12.58 33.04 -20.71
C THR A 40 -11.77 31.74 -20.70
N ALA A 41 -12.27 30.66 -21.30
CA ALA A 41 -11.59 29.36 -21.37
C ALA A 41 -10.12 29.43 -21.86
N PRO A 42 -9.77 30.11 -22.97
CA PRO A 42 -8.38 30.18 -23.42
C PRO A 42 -7.49 30.96 -22.44
N VAL A 43 -8.03 31.96 -21.74
CA VAL A 43 -7.29 32.72 -20.73
C VAL A 43 -7.02 31.85 -19.50
N ILE A 44 -8.01 31.07 -19.04
CA ILE A 44 -7.85 30.13 -17.93
C ILE A 44 -6.82 29.06 -18.29
N ALA A 45 -6.93 28.47 -19.48
CA ALA A 45 -6.00 27.45 -19.94
C ALA A 45 -4.57 27.99 -20.03
N ALA A 46 -4.38 29.21 -20.54
CA ALA A 46 -3.07 29.85 -20.59
C ALA A 46 -2.49 30.09 -19.18
N GLN A 47 -3.32 30.52 -18.23
CA GLN A 47 -2.90 30.70 -16.84
C GLN A 47 -2.57 29.37 -16.16
N GLN A 48 -3.34 28.32 -16.39
CA GLN A 48 -3.07 26.97 -15.88
C GLN A 48 -1.78 26.40 -16.46
N ALA A 49 -1.53 26.55 -17.76
CA ALA A 49 -0.29 26.13 -18.39
C ALA A 49 0.91 26.90 -17.83
N ALA A 50 0.79 28.22 -17.65
CA ALA A 50 1.85 29.03 -17.04
C ALA A 50 2.08 28.65 -15.57
N ALA A 51 1.01 28.34 -14.82
CA ALA A 51 1.12 27.87 -13.44
C ALA A 51 1.77 26.49 -13.35
N ALA A 52 1.45 25.57 -14.27
CA ALA A 52 2.08 24.26 -14.37
C ALA A 52 3.57 24.38 -14.73
N GLU A 53 3.93 25.27 -15.66
CA GLU A 53 5.34 25.51 -16.02
C GLU A 53 6.12 26.16 -14.87
N ALA A 54 5.50 27.07 -14.11
CA ALA A 54 6.08 27.61 -12.90
C ALA A 54 6.24 26.53 -11.81
N ALA A 55 5.25 25.63 -11.69
CA ALA A 55 5.27 24.51 -10.76
C ALA A 55 6.43 23.55 -11.07
N LEU A 56 6.75 23.27 -12.34
CA LEU A 56 7.89 22.42 -12.72
C LEU A 56 9.20 22.87 -12.05
N LYS A 57 9.46 24.18 -12.02
CA LYS A 57 10.66 24.75 -11.39
C LYS A 57 10.61 24.77 -9.87
N VAL A 58 9.42 24.71 -9.29
CA VAL A 58 9.23 24.61 -7.84
C VAL A 58 9.45 23.18 -7.38
N VAL A 59 8.89 22.21 -8.11
CA VAL A 59 8.95 20.79 -7.71
C VAL A 59 10.28 20.15 -8.07
N LEU A 60 10.90 20.51 -9.20
CA LEU A 60 12.22 20.00 -9.60
C LEU A 60 13.13 21.17 -10.04
N PRO A 61 13.71 21.92 -9.08
CA PRO A 61 14.51 23.12 -9.37
C PRO A 61 15.73 22.88 -10.26
N GLU A 62 16.32 21.68 -10.19
CA GLU A 62 17.49 21.29 -10.97
C GLU A 62 17.14 20.79 -12.38
N GLY A 63 15.85 20.58 -12.69
CA GLY A 63 15.40 20.06 -13.97
C GLY A 63 15.41 21.09 -15.10
N SER A 64 15.88 20.68 -16.27
CA SER A 64 15.75 21.42 -17.52
C SER A 64 15.22 20.54 -18.64
N ASP A 65 14.69 21.18 -19.69
CA ASP A 65 14.29 20.51 -20.93
C ASP A 65 13.28 19.37 -20.70
N PHE A 66 12.22 19.67 -19.95
CA PHE A 66 11.18 18.69 -19.63
C PHE A 66 10.47 18.18 -20.87
N THR A 67 10.40 16.86 -21.02
CA THR A 67 9.71 16.16 -22.10
C THR A 67 8.65 15.22 -21.54
N ASP A 68 7.55 15.03 -22.27
CA ASP A 68 6.50 14.10 -21.85
C ASP A 68 6.97 12.65 -21.98
N ILE A 69 6.70 11.85 -20.96
CA ILE A 69 6.93 10.40 -21.01
C ILE A 69 5.81 9.79 -21.84
N THR A 70 6.18 9.01 -22.86
CA THR A 70 5.22 8.37 -23.77
C THR A 70 5.58 6.89 -23.91
N GLY A 71 4.56 6.03 -24.05
CA GLY A 71 4.76 4.59 -24.23
C GLY A 71 4.94 3.78 -22.94
N VAL A 72 4.68 4.38 -21.78
CA VAL A 72 4.58 3.70 -20.47
C VAL A 72 3.12 3.74 -20.05
N GLU A 73 2.58 2.60 -19.61
CA GLU A 73 1.26 2.54 -18.98
C GLU A 73 1.41 3.04 -17.55
N LEU A 74 0.83 4.20 -17.26
CA LEU A 74 0.95 4.86 -15.96
C LEU A 74 -0.23 4.49 -15.07
N PRO A 75 -0.05 4.48 -13.75
CA PRO A 75 -1.11 4.11 -12.82
C PRO A 75 -2.29 5.07 -12.91
N GLU A 76 -3.47 4.56 -12.57
CA GLU A 76 -4.69 5.37 -12.53
C GLU A 76 -4.50 6.54 -11.55
N GLY A 77 -4.92 7.74 -11.96
CA GLY A 77 -4.67 8.97 -11.21
C GLY A 77 -3.45 9.77 -11.66
N VAL A 78 -2.58 9.26 -12.55
CA VAL A 78 -1.56 10.08 -13.23
C VAL A 78 -2.16 10.80 -14.44
N THR A 79 -2.15 12.13 -14.41
CA THR A 79 -2.68 12.97 -15.49
C THR A 79 -1.59 13.50 -16.43
N ALA A 80 -0.34 13.58 -15.97
CA ALA A 80 0.81 13.93 -16.77
C ALA A 80 2.09 13.39 -16.15
N ALA A 81 3.05 12.99 -16.99
CA ALA A 81 4.38 12.55 -16.57
C ALA A 81 5.44 13.18 -17.47
N LYS A 82 6.47 13.77 -16.86
CA LYS A 82 7.55 14.47 -17.55
C LYS A 82 8.91 14.02 -17.02
N VAL A 83 9.90 13.96 -17.90
CA VAL A 83 11.31 13.71 -17.55
C VAL A 83 12.16 14.93 -17.91
N ALA A 84 13.09 15.29 -17.04
CA ALA A 84 14.04 16.36 -17.30
C ALA A 84 15.15 15.87 -18.25
N GLY A 85 15.34 16.55 -19.38
CA GLY A 85 16.32 16.17 -20.41
C GLY A 85 17.78 16.24 -19.94
N ASN A 86 18.06 16.92 -18.83
CA ASN A 86 19.38 16.93 -18.18
C ASN A 86 19.60 15.80 -17.16
N GLY A 87 18.63 14.90 -16.99
CA GLY A 87 18.72 13.78 -16.05
C GLY A 87 18.55 14.17 -14.58
N ALA A 88 18.03 15.36 -14.28
CA ALA A 88 17.77 15.78 -12.90
C ALA A 88 16.68 14.95 -12.20
N GLY A 89 15.80 14.30 -12.98
CA GLY A 89 14.73 13.46 -12.46
C GLY A 89 13.43 13.57 -13.27
N TYR A 90 12.32 13.32 -12.59
CA TYR A 90 10.98 13.16 -13.17
C TYR A 90 9.97 14.04 -12.43
N VAL A 91 8.90 14.39 -13.12
CA VAL A 91 7.76 15.11 -12.56
C VAL A 91 6.47 14.42 -12.93
N PHE A 92 5.68 14.07 -11.93
CA PHE A 92 4.38 13.45 -12.10
C PHE A 92 3.29 14.41 -11.62
N THR A 93 2.20 14.49 -12.37
CA THR A 93 0.97 15.18 -11.94
C THR A 93 -0.08 14.15 -11.64
N THR A 94 -0.37 13.97 -10.36
CA THR A 94 -1.29 12.96 -9.83
C THR A 94 -2.55 13.60 -9.27
N THR A 95 -3.59 12.78 -9.08
CA THR A 95 -4.86 13.19 -8.47
C THR A 95 -5.19 12.31 -7.28
N GLY A 96 -5.46 12.92 -6.13
CA GLY A 96 -5.96 12.25 -4.93
C GLY A 96 -7.34 12.74 -4.55
N LYS A 97 -8.19 11.86 -4.02
CA LYS A 97 -9.58 12.19 -3.65
C LYS A 97 -9.64 12.83 -2.26
N GLY A 98 -9.73 14.15 -2.21
CA GLY A 98 -9.84 14.92 -0.96
C GLY A 98 -11.26 15.00 -0.40
N PHE A 99 -11.44 15.72 0.70
CA PHE A 99 -12.75 15.89 1.34
C PHE A 99 -13.71 16.73 0.49
N GLY A 100 -13.20 17.78 -0.18
CA GLY A 100 -13.98 18.70 -1.00
C GLY A 100 -14.03 18.35 -2.48
N GLY A 101 -13.29 17.31 -2.90
CA GLY A 101 -13.13 16.87 -4.28
C GLY A 101 -11.68 16.57 -4.61
N ASP A 102 -11.37 16.45 -5.89
CA ASP A 102 -10.04 16.02 -6.34
C ASP A 102 -8.97 17.07 -6.04
N ILE A 103 -7.84 16.59 -5.50
CA ILE A 103 -6.61 17.33 -5.28
C ILE A 103 -5.66 16.95 -6.41
N SER A 104 -5.35 17.90 -7.29
CA SER A 104 -4.30 17.72 -8.29
C SER A 104 -2.97 18.17 -7.71
N LEU A 105 -2.03 17.22 -7.63
CA LEU A 105 -0.72 17.40 -7.05
C LEU A 105 0.35 17.19 -8.12
N MET A 106 1.31 18.09 -8.20
CA MET A 106 2.53 17.90 -8.96
C MET A 106 3.65 17.50 -8.00
N VAL A 107 4.34 16.41 -8.28
CA VAL A 107 5.42 15.84 -7.48
C VAL A 107 6.68 15.76 -8.33
N GLY A 108 7.76 16.36 -7.86
CA GLY A 108 9.09 16.25 -8.45
C GLY A 108 9.90 15.21 -7.70
N LEU A 109 10.50 14.28 -8.46
CA LEU A 109 11.37 13.22 -7.96
C LEU A 109 12.75 13.38 -8.61
N ASP A 110 13.82 13.29 -7.84
CA ASP A 110 15.18 13.29 -8.39
C ASP A 110 15.52 11.95 -9.10
N ALA A 111 16.73 11.84 -9.64
CA ALA A 111 17.21 10.63 -10.30
C ALA A 111 17.35 9.41 -9.36
N ASN A 112 17.28 9.60 -8.04
CA ASN A 112 17.29 8.54 -7.04
C ASN A 112 15.88 8.20 -6.54
N GLY A 113 14.84 8.85 -7.07
CA GLY A 113 13.46 8.67 -6.64
C GLY A 113 13.09 9.44 -5.36
N ALA A 114 13.95 10.34 -4.87
CA ALA A 114 13.63 11.14 -3.69
C ALA A 114 12.80 12.38 -4.07
N ILE A 115 11.82 12.74 -3.24
CA ILE A 115 10.99 13.93 -3.47
C ILE A 115 11.86 15.19 -3.37
N THR A 116 11.90 15.98 -4.45
CA THR A 116 12.56 17.30 -4.46
C THR A 116 11.62 18.42 -4.09
N GLY A 117 10.32 18.23 -4.35
CA GLY A 117 9.28 19.19 -4.01
C GLY A 117 7.90 18.76 -4.49
N THR A 118 6.87 19.37 -3.90
CA THR A 118 5.48 19.16 -4.30
C THR A 118 4.77 20.49 -4.51
N LYS A 119 3.75 20.49 -5.37
CA LYS A 119 2.94 21.66 -5.67
C LYS A 119 1.51 21.27 -5.94
N VAL A 120 0.59 21.73 -5.10
CA VAL A 120 -0.85 21.57 -5.36
C VAL A 120 -1.26 22.52 -6.48
N LEU A 121 -1.85 21.97 -7.55
CA LEU A 121 -2.31 22.73 -8.72
C LEU A 121 -3.78 23.15 -8.55
N THR A 122 -4.63 22.21 -8.12
CA THR A 122 -6.05 22.44 -7.87
C THR A 122 -6.49 21.64 -6.65
N ASN A 123 -7.41 22.21 -5.87
CA ASN A 123 -8.05 21.52 -4.76
C ASN A 123 -9.40 22.20 -4.48
N ALA A 124 -10.27 21.50 -3.75
CA ALA A 124 -11.56 22.01 -3.30
C ALA A 124 -11.74 21.88 -1.78
N GLU A 125 -10.63 21.77 -1.04
CA GLU A 125 -10.65 21.43 0.38
C GLU A 125 -11.26 22.54 1.26
N THR A 126 -11.83 22.14 2.40
CA THR A 126 -12.45 23.06 3.34
C THR A 126 -11.44 24.05 3.92
N GLN A 127 -11.72 25.35 3.75
CA GLN A 127 -10.87 26.42 4.25
C GLN A 127 -10.64 26.32 5.77
N GLY A 128 -9.38 26.37 6.19
CA GLY A 128 -9.00 26.31 7.62
C GLY A 128 -8.95 24.90 8.21
N ILE A 129 -9.34 23.87 7.45
CA ILE A 129 -9.17 22.46 7.80
C ILE A 129 -8.19 21.84 6.81
N GLY A 130 -8.64 21.49 5.60
CA GLY A 130 -7.80 20.85 4.59
C GLY A 130 -6.72 21.77 4.03
N SER A 131 -6.92 23.10 4.11
CA SER A 131 -5.88 24.10 3.80
C SER A 131 -4.58 23.87 4.59
N LYS A 132 -4.67 23.30 5.80
CA LYS A 132 -3.48 22.97 6.62
C LYS A 132 -2.58 21.89 5.98
N VAL A 133 -3.08 21.21 4.95
CA VAL A 133 -2.36 20.17 4.20
C VAL A 133 -2.01 20.69 2.81
N VAL A 134 -2.98 21.28 2.10
CA VAL A 134 -2.84 21.62 0.68
C VAL A 134 -2.22 22.99 0.40
N GLU A 135 -2.14 23.90 1.39
CA GLU A 135 -1.47 25.19 1.19
C GLU A 135 0.04 25.03 1.02
N ASP A 136 0.64 25.84 0.15
CA ASP A 136 2.07 25.84 -0.11
C ASP A 136 2.86 26.04 1.19
N GLY A 137 3.81 25.13 1.45
CA GLY A 137 4.63 25.21 2.65
C GLY A 137 3.89 24.84 3.93
N SER A 138 2.77 24.14 3.83
CA SER A 138 2.12 23.52 4.98
C SER A 138 3.08 22.62 5.77
N ALA A 139 2.78 22.38 7.05
CA ALA A 139 3.56 21.45 7.87
C ALA A 139 3.56 20.03 7.28
N TYR A 140 2.52 19.66 6.54
CA TYR A 140 2.46 18.41 5.80
C TYR A 140 3.50 18.40 4.65
N GLN A 141 3.47 19.40 3.77
CA GLN A 141 4.38 19.46 2.61
C GLN A 141 5.86 19.59 3.02
N GLN A 142 6.15 20.20 4.16
CA GLN A 142 7.53 20.34 4.66
C GLN A 142 8.19 19.02 5.05
N GLN A 143 7.41 17.96 5.28
CA GLN A 143 7.96 16.62 5.60
C GLN A 143 8.50 15.92 4.36
N LEU A 144 7.95 16.24 3.18
CA LEU A 144 8.12 15.46 1.96
C LEU A 144 9.53 15.52 1.34
N PRO A 145 10.24 16.67 1.30
CA PRO A 145 11.54 16.74 0.63
C PRO A 145 12.55 15.73 1.19
N GLY A 146 13.13 14.91 0.31
CA GLY A 146 14.09 13.87 0.63
C GLY A 146 13.49 12.49 0.96
N MET A 147 12.16 12.37 1.08
CA MET A 147 11.50 11.08 1.27
C MET A 147 11.50 10.26 -0.04
N THR A 148 11.58 8.93 0.10
CA THR A 148 11.55 7.96 -1.02
C THR A 148 10.36 7.00 -0.93
N ASP A 149 9.58 7.10 0.13
CA ASP A 149 8.34 6.35 0.39
C ASP A 149 7.34 7.24 1.14
N THR A 150 6.13 6.74 1.37
CA THR A 150 5.09 7.44 2.12
C THR A 150 5.00 7.07 3.61
N SER A 151 5.68 6.03 4.05
CA SER A 151 5.53 5.42 5.39
C SER A 151 5.93 6.37 6.52
N GLY A 152 6.82 7.33 6.24
CA GLY A 152 7.24 8.37 7.18
C GLY A 152 6.30 9.57 7.29
N ILE A 153 5.29 9.70 6.42
CA ILE A 153 4.48 10.93 6.31
C ILE A 153 3.45 10.99 7.44
N GLN A 154 3.52 12.04 8.25
CA GLN A 154 2.56 12.25 9.34
C GLN A 154 1.36 13.05 8.87
N ALA A 155 0.17 12.48 9.06
CA ALA A 155 -1.10 13.15 8.79
C ALA A 155 -1.29 14.40 9.67
N THR A 156 -1.97 15.41 9.12
CA THR A 156 -2.29 16.63 9.87
C THR A 156 -3.53 16.43 10.73
N SER A 157 -3.41 16.66 12.04
CA SER A 157 -4.52 16.52 12.99
C SER A 157 -5.73 17.38 12.58
N GLY A 158 -6.90 16.72 12.50
CA GLY A 158 -8.17 17.33 12.09
C GLY A 158 -8.35 17.51 10.59
N ALA A 159 -7.37 17.09 9.76
CA ALA A 159 -7.42 17.11 8.30
C ALA A 159 -6.94 15.76 7.72
N THR A 160 -7.33 14.65 8.36
CA THR A 160 -6.89 13.30 8.01
C THR A 160 -7.26 12.92 6.58
N VAL A 161 -8.52 13.16 6.16
CA VAL A 161 -8.97 12.88 4.78
C VAL A 161 -8.11 13.60 3.74
N SER A 162 -7.87 14.90 3.95
CA SER A 162 -7.00 15.70 3.07
C SER A 162 -5.54 15.22 3.09
N SER A 163 -5.06 14.73 4.24
CA SER A 163 -3.71 14.20 4.39
C SER A 163 -3.56 12.90 3.63
N ASN A 164 -4.47 11.94 3.83
CA ASN A 164 -4.46 10.64 3.16
C ASN A 164 -4.60 10.81 1.64
N ALA A 165 -5.43 11.74 1.17
CA ALA A 165 -5.55 12.06 -0.24
C ALA A 165 -4.23 12.57 -0.85
N MET A 166 -3.48 13.40 -0.11
CA MET A 166 -2.15 13.84 -0.53
C MET A 166 -1.13 12.70 -0.48
N THR A 167 -1.14 11.86 0.57
CA THR A 167 -0.26 10.69 0.69
C THR A 167 -0.47 9.73 -0.48
N SER A 168 -1.73 9.39 -0.78
CA SER A 168 -2.11 8.54 -1.90
C SER A 168 -1.65 9.12 -3.24
N ALA A 169 -1.87 10.41 -3.48
CA ALA A 169 -1.39 11.08 -4.70
C ALA A 169 0.15 11.06 -4.83
N ILE A 170 0.88 11.08 -3.71
CA ILE A 170 2.35 10.95 -3.69
C ILE A 170 2.76 9.51 -3.98
N GLN A 171 2.08 8.52 -3.39
CA GLN A 171 2.33 7.10 -3.67
C GLN A 171 2.19 6.80 -5.16
N THR A 172 1.09 7.26 -5.78
CA THR A 172 0.88 7.11 -7.23
C THR A 172 2.02 7.74 -8.05
N ALA A 173 2.67 8.80 -7.56
CA ALA A 173 3.82 9.40 -8.22
C ALA A 173 5.08 8.52 -8.11
N PHE A 174 5.30 7.85 -6.97
CA PHE A 174 6.37 6.85 -6.81
C PHE A 174 6.13 5.65 -7.72
N ASP A 175 4.92 5.12 -7.79
CA ASP A 175 4.58 4.00 -8.67
C ASP A 175 4.83 4.37 -10.15
N ALA A 176 4.41 5.57 -10.54
CA ALA A 176 4.65 6.11 -11.87
C ALA A 176 6.15 6.27 -12.17
N TYR A 177 6.97 6.63 -11.18
CA TYR A 177 8.42 6.72 -11.30
C TYR A 177 9.08 5.37 -11.53
N VAL A 178 8.69 4.36 -10.76
CA VAL A 178 9.17 2.97 -10.91
C VAL A 178 8.87 2.48 -12.32
N LEU A 179 7.63 2.64 -12.79
CA LEU A 179 7.24 2.24 -14.15
C LEU A 179 7.98 3.04 -15.24
N SER A 180 8.16 4.34 -15.02
CA SER A 180 8.85 5.22 -15.98
C SER A 180 10.36 4.94 -16.09
N THR A 181 10.96 4.36 -15.06
CA THR A 181 12.39 3.97 -15.05
C THR A 181 12.62 2.51 -15.47
N GLY A 182 11.55 1.79 -15.85
CA GLY A 182 11.61 0.41 -16.31
C GLY A 182 11.64 -0.63 -15.19
N GLY A 183 11.38 -0.22 -13.95
CA GLY A 183 11.07 -1.13 -12.86
C GLY A 183 9.65 -1.69 -12.95
N THR A 184 9.40 -2.79 -12.27
CA THR A 184 8.05 -3.27 -11.97
C THR A 184 7.63 -2.69 -10.62
N VAL A 185 6.41 -2.19 -10.52
CA VAL A 185 5.79 -1.96 -9.21
C VAL A 185 5.37 -3.33 -8.73
N GLU A 186 6.21 -3.97 -7.92
CA GLU A 186 5.79 -5.10 -7.11
C GLU A 186 4.74 -4.52 -6.15
N ALA A 187 3.51 -5.01 -6.21
CA ALA A 187 2.53 -4.68 -5.18
C ALA A 187 3.12 -5.07 -3.83
N GLU A 188 2.97 -4.22 -2.80
CA GLU A 188 3.24 -4.68 -1.44
C GLU A 188 2.46 -5.98 -1.22
N VAL A 189 3.19 -7.03 -0.87
CA VAL A 189 2.61 -8.36 -0.67
C VAL A 189 2.04 -8.37 0.72
N TYR A 190 0.72 -8.29 0.80
CA TYR A 190 0.01 -8.43 2.05
C TYR A 190 -0.35 -9.89 2.29
N GLU A 191 -0.31 -10.27 3.56
CA GLU A 191 -0.68 -11.60 3.99
C GLU A 191 -2.20 -11.72 4.16
N ALA A 192 -2.69 -12.95 4.12
CA ALA A 192 -4.10 -13.22 4.37
C ALA A 192 -4.48 -12.83 5.82
N PRO A 193 -5.62 -12.15 6.04
CA PRO A 193 -6.08 -11.89 7.40
C PRO A 193 -6.39 -13.20 8.13
N ALA A 194 -6.08 -13.29 9.43
CA ALA A 194 -6.14 -14.55 10.18
C ALA A 194 -7.55 -15.16 10.28
N ASN A 195 -8.59 -14.36 10.05
CA ASN A 195 -9.99 -14.80 10.00
C ASN A 195 -10.46 -15.24 8.59
N LEU A 196 -9.59 -15.22 7.58
CA LEU A 196 -9.91 -15.80 6.27
C LEU A 196 -9.85 -17.34 6.35
N THR A 197 -11.02 -17.96 6.26
CA THR A 197 -11.15 -19.43 6.28
C THR A 197 -11.83 -19.94 5.01
N ASP A 198 -11.70 -21.24 4.73
CA ASP A 198 -12.38 -21.88 3.60
C ASP A 198 -13.91 -21.76 3.70
N ASP A 199 -14.46 -21.75 4.91
CA ASP A 199 -15.91 -21.56 5.13
C ASP A 199 -16.34 -20.15 4.72
N VAL A 200 -15.53 -19.13 5.01
CA VAL A 200 -15.78 -17.75 4.56
C VAL A 200 -15.67 -17.65 3.04
N LEU A 201 -14.64 -18.26 2.44
CA LEU A 201 -14.51 -18.30 0.98
C LEU A 201 -15.71 -18.98 0.32
N ALA A 202 -16.23 -20.06 0.91
CA ALA A 202 -17.39 -20.78 0.40
C ALA A 202 -18.70 -19.98 0.49
N GLU A 203 -18.81 -19.02 1.41
CA GLU A 203 -19.96 -18.10 1.49
C GLU A 203 -20.05 -17.18 0.28
N TYR A 204 -18.91 -16.62 -0.15
CA TYR A 204 -18.85 -15.72 -1.31
C TYR A 204 -18.69 -16.45 -2.65
N TYR A 205 -18.01 -17.61 -2.66
CA TYR A 205 -17.69 -18.38 -3.87
C TYR A 205 -18.09 -19.85 -3.72
N PRO A 206 -19.38 -20.17 -3.75
CA PRO A 206 -19.87 -21.53 -3.49
C PRO A 206 -19.34 -22.53 -4.53
N GLY A 207 -18.50 -23.47 -4.06
CA GLY A 207 -17.94 -24.55 -4.88
C GLY A 207 -16.77 -24.13 -5.78
N ALA A 208 -16.22 -22.93 -5.60
CA ALA A 208 -15.01 -22.51 -6.30
C ALA A 208 -13.76 -23.16 -5.68
N THR A 209 -12.76 -23.39 -6.52
CA THR A 209 -11.42 -23.81 -6.10
C THR A 209 -10.46 -22.69 -6.40
N PHE A 210 -9.76 -22.21 -5.37
CA PHE A 210 -8.82 -21.11 -5.48
C PHE A 210 -7.38 -21.62 -5.67
N THR A 211 -6.61 -20.82 -6.39
CA THR A 211 -5.16 -20.91 -6.51
C THR A 211 -4.57 -19.78 -5.67
N ASP A 212 -3.64 -20.11 -4.78
CA ASP A 212 -2.86 -19.11 -4.06
C ASP A 212 -1.94 -18.37 -5.02
N VAL A 213 -1.90 -17.05 -4.91
CA VAL A 213 -1.02 -16.17 -5.68
C VAL A 213 -0.41 -15.14 -4.74
N VAL A 214 0.66 -14.48 -5.18
CA VAL A 214 1.26 -13.40 -4.39
C VAL A 214 0.21 -12.29 -4.17
N GLY A 215 -0.03 -11.94 -2.90
CA GLY A 215 -1.00 -10.91 -2.51
C GLY A 215 -2.47 -11.33 -2.57
N GLY A 216 -2.80 -12.62 -2.76
CA GLY A 216 -4.20 -13.04 -2.82
C GLY A 216 -4.47 -14.50 -3.21
N LYS A 217 -5.70 -14.72 -3.70
CA LYS A 217 -6.15 -15.99 -4.28
C LYS A 217 -6.91 -15.73 -5.58
N THR A 218 -6.77 -16.59 -6.59
CA THR A 218 -7.49 -16.48 -7.87
C THR A 218 -8.29 -17.73 -8.21
N SER A 219 -9.41 -17.58 -8.89
CA SER A 219 -10.22 -18.69 -9.42
C SER A 219 -10.99 -18.24 -10.66
N ASP A 220 -11.60 -19.19 -11.38
CA ASP A 220 -12.53 -18.89 -12.48
C ASP A 220 -13.79 -18.13 -12.01
N ALA A 221 -14.11 -18.19 -10.71
CA ALA A 221 -15.27 -17.52 -10.12
C ALA A 221 -14.97 -16.06 -9.70
N GLY A 222 -13.70 -15.72 -9.49
CA GLY A 222 -13.29 -14.42 -8.98
C GLY A 222 -11.92 -14.42 -8.31
N THR A 223 -11.56 -13.28 -7.73
CA THR A 223 -10.25 -13.00 -7.15
C THR A 223 -10.42 -12.50 -5.72
N VAL A 224 -9.53 -12.92 -4.82
CA VAL A 224 -9.40 -12.40 -3.46
C VAL A 224 -8.09 -11.64 -3.40
N VAL A 225 -8.12 -10.39 -2.94
CA VAL A 225 -6.93 -9.56 -2.81
C VAL A 225 -6.72 -9.23 -1.33
N TYR A 226 -5.48 -9.39 -0.87
CA TYR A 226 -5.08 -9.02 0.47
C TYR A 226 -4.54 -7.60 0.49
N ALA A 227 -4.85 -6.87 1.56
CA ALA A 227 -4.37 -5.54 1.82
C ALA A 227 -4.23 -5.32 3.32
N SER A 228 -3.38 -4.40 3.74
CA SER A 228 -3.24 -4.03 5.14
C SER A 228 -3.04 -2.53 5.28
N GLU A 229 -3.60 -1.96 6.34
CA GLU A 229 -3.45 -0.55 6.67
C GLU A 229 -3.27 -0.35 8.17
N ALA A 230 -2.65 0.76 8.56
CA ALA A 230 -2.39 1.04 9.96
C ALA A 230 -3.68 1.31 10.74
N GLY A 231 -4.07 0.36 11.60
CA GLY A 231 -5.12 0.51 12.58
C GLY A 231 -4.68 1.21 13.87
N MET A 232 -5.55 1.19 14.87
CA MET A 232 -5.30 1.84 16.16
C MET A 232 -4.36 1.04 17.05
N ALA A 233 -4.41 -0.29 16.94
CA ALA A 233 -3.67 -1.22 17.79
C ALA A 233 -2.70 -2.13 17.01
N GLY A 234 -2.52 -1.88 15.72
CA GLY A 234 -1.70 -2.68 14.82
C GLY A 234 -2.22 -2.58 13.38
N PRO A 235 -1.59 -3.27 12.43
CA PRO A 235 -2.16 -3.41 11.09
C PRO A 235 -3.55 -4.04 11.15
N VAL A 236 -4.44 -3.59 10.27
CA VAL A 236 -5.75 -4.21 10.02
C VAL A 236 -5.65 -4.89 8.66
N ASP A 237 -5.50 -6.20 8.69
CA ASP A 237 -5.41 -7.02 7.49
C ASP A 237 -6.81 -7.24 6.92
N VAL A 238 -6.96 -7.08 5.62
CA VAL A 238 -8.23 -7.09 4.90
C VAL A 238 -8.13 -8.02 3.70
N ALA A 239 -9.15 -8.85 3.50
CA ALA A 239 -9.35 -9.60 2.26
C ALA A 239 -10.58 -9.06 1.55
N VAL A 240 -10.40 -8.61 0.30
CA VAL A 240 -11.49 -8.12 -0.55
C VAL A 240 -11.80 -9.15 -1.62
N PHE A 241 -13.09 -9.48 -1.76
CA PHE A 241 -13.59 -10.50 -2.67
C PHE A 241 -14.17 -9.82 -3.92
N PHE A 242 -13.62 -10.14 -5.09
CA PHE A 242 -14.03 -9.64 -6.40
C PHE A 242 -14.64 -10.75 -7.26
N ASP A 243 -15.75 -10.49 -7.93
CA ASP A 243 -16.26 -11.38 -8.98
C ASP A 243 -15.36 -11.39 -10.23
N ALA A 244 -15.70 -12.25 -11.20
CA ALA A 244 -14.96 -12.37 -12.45
C ALA A 244 -14.88 -11.07 -13.28
N ASP A 245 -15.82 -10.13 -13.08
CA ASP A 245 -15.86 -8.83 -13.73
C ASP A 245 -15.09 -7.75 -12.94
N GLY A 246 -14.49 -8.11 -11.80
CA GLY A 246 -13.71 -7.20 -10.95
C GLY A 246 -14.56 -6.34 -10.01
N LYS A 247 -15.81 -6.72 -9.75
CA LYS A 247 -16.68 -6.01 -8.81
C LYS A 247 -16.58 -6.62 -7.41
N ILE A 248 -16.51 -5.78 -6.39
CA ILE A 248 -16.52 -6.22 -4.99
C ILE A 248 -17.84 -6.91 -4.66
N ILE A 249 -17.76 -8.17 -4.21
CA ILE A 249 -18.88 -8.97 -3.72
C ILE A 249 -18.86 -9.16 -2.21
N GLY A 250 -17.77 -8.77 -1.55
CA GLY A 250 -17.63 -8.77 -0.09
C GLY A 250 -16.23 -8.36 0.33
N ALA A 251 -16.03 -8.19 1.63
CA ALA A 251 -14.72 -8.06 2.25
C ALA A 251 -14.78 -8.53 3.72
N ILE A 252 -13.64 -8.94 4.26
CA ILE A 252 -13.47 -9.19 5.70
C ILE A 252 -12.21 -8.47 6.19
N ALA A 253 -12.15 -8.16 7.48
CA ALA A 253 -10.94 -7.64 8.10
C ALA A 253 -10.65 -8.33 9.42
N ASP A 254 -9.37 -8.54 9.73
CA ASP A 254 -8.94 -8.93 11.05
C ASP A 254 -8.80 -7.69 11.94
N THR A 255 -9.85 -7.44 12.71
CA THR A 255 -9.89 -6.37 13.71
C THR A 255 -9.75 -6.92 15.13
N SER A 256 -9.23 -8.14 15.30
CA SER A 256 -9.11 -8.79 16.62
C SER A 256 -8.17 -8.06 17.57
N SER A 257 -7.17 -7.35 17.03
CA SER A 257 -6.23 -6.50 17.75
C SER A 257 -6.83 -5.14 18.15
N GLU A 258 -7.93 -4.70 17.52
CA GLU A 258 -8.50 -3.36 17.70
C GLU A 258 -9.24 -3.18 19.03
N THR A 259 -9.59 -1.93 19.36
CA THR A 259 -10.22 -1.61 20.65
C THR A 259 -11.60 -2.30 20.80
N PRO A 260 -11.81 -3.13 21.84
CA PRO A 260 -13.08 -3.81 22.07
C PRO A 260 -14.27 -2.86 22.18
N GLY A 261 -15.36 -3.18 21.47
CA GLY A 261 -16.59 -2.40 21.45
C GLY A 261 -16.56 -1.14 20.56
N TYR A 262 -15.43 -0.85 19.91
CA TYR A 262 -15.30 0.26 18.95
C TYR A 262 -14.83 -0.23 17.58
N GLY A 263 -13.53 -0.54 17.45
CA GLY A 263 -12.93 -0.97 16.18
C GLY A 263 -13.09 -2.47 15.92
N GLN A 264 -13.01 -3.29 16.98
CA GLN A 264 -13.12 -4.75 16.87
C GLN A 264 -14.40 -5.26 16.18
N PRO A 265 -15.59 -4.64 16.36
CA PRO A 265 -16.79 -5.07 15.65
C PRO A 265 -16.82 -4.73 14.15
N LEU A 266 -15.85 -3.99 13.62
CA LEU A 266 -15.88 -3.54 12.22
C LEU A 266 -15.37 -4.59 11.24
N GLY A 267 -14.63 -5.61 11.69
CA GLY A 267 -14.09 -6.63 10.80
C GLY A 267 -15.12 -7.55 10.16
N GLU A 268 -16.38 -7.48 10.61
CA GLU A 268 -17.51 -8.28 10.13
C GLU A 268 -18.83 -7.48 10.19
N GLY A 269 -19.86 -7.93 9.46
CA GLY A 269 -21.24 -7.42 9.57
C GLY A 269 -21.56 -6.19 8.69
N GLU A 270 -22.54 -5.38 9.12
CA GLU A 270 -23.14 -4.32 8.28
C GLU A 270 -22.13 -3.30 7.70
N PHE A 271 -21.03 -3.06 8.41
CA PHE A 271 -19.98 -2.19 7.91
C PHE A 271 -19.23 -2.83 6.73
N MET A 272 -18.86 -4.12 6.83
CA MET A 272 -18.21 -4.83 5.72
C MET A 272 -19.15 -5.02 4.52
N ASP A 273 -20.43 -5.25 4.76
CA ASP A 273 -21.45 -5.34 3.70
C ASP A 273 -21.57 -4.06 2.87
N SER A 274 -21.20 -2.91 3.44
CA SER A 274 -21.28 -1.63 2.74
C SER A 274 -20.27 -1.46 1.61
N PHE A 275 -19.20 -2.28 1.58
CA PHE A 275 -18.24 -2.31 0.47
C PHE A 275 -18.74 -3.10 -0.73
N ILE A 276 -19.86 -3.83 -0.64
CA ILE A 276 -20.37 -4.62 -1.76
C ILE A 276 -20.80 -3.68 -2.89
N GLY A 277 -20.11 -3.82 -4.03
CA GLY A 277 -20.38 -3.09 -5.27
C GLY A 277 -19.90 -1.65 -5.33
N VAL A 278 -19.12 -1.18 -4.35
CA VAL A 278 -18.44 0.12 -4.45
C VAL A 278 -17.20 0.02 -5.34
N THR A 279 -16.74 1.16 -5.85
CA THR A 279 -15.51 1.25 -6.67
C THR A 279 -14.33 1.91 -5.97
N SER A 280 -14.52 2.29 -4.70
CA SER A 280 -13.48 2.83 -3.83
C SER A 280 -13.93 2.69 -2.38
N GLY A 281 -13.01 2.38 -1.47
CA GLY A 281 -13.26 2.39 -0.03
C GLY A 281 -13.72 3.75 0.47
N SER A 282 -13.33 4.84 -0.20
CA SER A 282 -13.79 6.20 0.09
C SER A 282 -15.30 6.44 -0.16
N GLU A 283 -16.00 5.54 -0.88
CA GLU A 283 -17.46 5.61 -1.03
C GLU A 283 -18.22 5.15 0.21
N VAL A 284 -17.56 4.42 1.11
CA VAL A 284 -18.14 3.94 2.37
C VAL A 284 -17.98 5.00 3.47
N ASP A 285 -19.07 5.24 4.19
CA ASP A 285 -19.08 6.14 5.34
C ASP A 285 -18.25 5.54 6.50
N GLY A 286 -17.37 6.34 7.10
CA GLY A 286 -16.62 5.93 8.28
C GLY A 286 -17.50 5.76 9.51
N VAL A 287 -17.05 4.96 10.49
CA VAL A 287 -17.83 4.69 11.71
C VAL A 287 -17.45 5.67 12.81
N SER A 288 -18.45 6.39 13.31
CA SER A 288 -18.26 7.34 14.42
C SER A 288 -17.83 6.62 15.69
N GLY A 289 -16.66 7.00 16.23
CA GLY A 289 -16.07 6.37 17.42
C GLY A 289 -15.09 5.23 17.11
N ALA A 290 -14.97 4.83 15.85
CA ALA A 290 -14.02 3.84 15.35
C ALA A 290 -13.35 4.34 14.05
N THR A 291 -13.13 5.65 13.95
CA THR A 291 -12.72 6.32 12.71
C THR A 291 -11.38 5.82 12.19
N ILE A 292 -10.41 5.57 13.08
CA ILE A 292 -9.09 5.05 12.69
C ILE A 292 -9.25 3.68 12.03
N THR A 293 -9.94 2.75 12.70
CA THR A 293 -10.19 1.40 12.19
C THR A 293 -11.01 1.43 10.89
N SER A 294 -12.06 2.25 10.82
CA SER A 294 -12.87 2.35 9.60
C SER A 294 -12.11 2.97 8.44
N ASP A 295 -11.24 3.96 8.69
CA ASP A 295 -10.40 4.56 7.65
C ASP A 295 -9.31 3.59 7.19
N ALA A 296 -8.74 2.78 8.10
CA ALA A 296 -7.80 1.72 7.75
C ALA A 296 -8.44 0.67 6.83
N ILE A 297 -9.63 0.16 7.19
CA ILE A 297 -10.35 -0.81 6.33
C ILE A 297 -10.66 -0.18 4.96
N LYS A 298 -11.10 1.09 4.92
CA LYS A 298 -11.37 1.79 3.66
C LYS A 298 -10.11 1.95 2.81
N GLY A 299 -8.98 2.30 3.43
CA GLY A 299 -7.69 2.40 2.75
C GLY A 299 -7.23 1.06 2.20
N ALA A 300 -7.33 -0.01 3.00
CA ALA A 300 -7.00 -1.36 2.56
C ALA A 300 -7.89 -1.84 1.42
N VAL A 301 -9.17 -1.45 1.40
CA VAL A 301 -10.05 -1.70 0.24
C VAL A 301 -9.58 -0.95 -1.00
N ASP A 302 -9.19 0.32 -0.88
CA ASP A 302 -8.62 1.09 -2.01
C ASP A 302 -7.31 0.44 -2.53
N ILE A 303 -6.44 -0.06 -1.64
CA ILE A 303 -5.24 -0.82 -1.99
C ILE A 303 -5.60 -2.11 -2.73
N ALA A 304 -6.56 -2.88 -2.22
CA ALA A 304 -6.99 -4.12 -2.84
C ALA A 304 -7.57 -3.91 -4.24
N ILE A 305 -8.32 -2.82 -4.44
CA ILE A 305 -8.82 -2.42 -5.77
C ILE A 305 -7.66 -2.11 -6.71
N ALA A 306 -6.67 -1.34 -6.26
CA ALA A 306 -5.49 -0.99 -7.06
C ALA A 306 -4.66 -2.24 -7.45
N ASN A 307 -4.59 -3.23 -6.55
CA ASN A 307 -3.80 -4.45 -6.73
C ASN A 307 -4.55 -5.57 -7.46
N LEU A 308 -5.83 -5.39 -7.81
CA LEU A 308 -6.66 -6.45 -8.38
C LEU A 308 -6.04 -7.08 -9.63
N GLU A 309 -5.64 -6.28 -10.61
CA GLU A 309 -5.08 -6.82 -11.86
C GLU A 309 -3.70 -7.46 -11.64
N THR A 310 -2.90 -6.92 -10.72
CA THR A 310 -1.63 -7.51 -10.31
C THR A 310 -1.84 -8.91 -9.72
N VAL A 311 -2.75 -9.06 -8.76
CA VAL A 311 -3.07 -10.36 -8.13
C VAL A 311 -3.73 -11.32 -9.13
N LYS A 312 -4.61 -10.81 -10.00
CA LYS A 312 -5.28 -11.63 -11.02
C LYS A 312 -4.31 -12.22 -12.06
N THR A 313 -3.21 -11.52 -12.32
CA THR A 313 -2.17 -11.96 -13.27
C THR A 313 -0.92 -12.53 -12.59
N ALA A 314 -0.88 -12.49 -11.25
CA ALA A 314 0.22 -13.04 -10.47
C ALA A 314 0.36 -14.55 -10.71
N GLU A 315 1.62 -14.99 -10.71
CA GLU A 315 1.92 -16.41 -10.84
C GLU A 315 1.40 -17.17 -9.62
N ALA A 316 0.92 -18.38 -9.86
CA ALA A 316 0.51 -19.27 -8.79
C ALA A 316 1.69 -19.46 -7.82
N VAL A 317 1.44 -19.21 -6.54
CA VAL A 317 2.35 -19.62 -5.49
C VAL A 317 2.29 -21.14 -5.50
N THR A 318 3.32 -21.78 -6.03
CA THR A 318 3.45 -23.25 -6.03
C THR A 318 3.76 -23.70 -4.60
N GLY A 319 2.70 -23.77 -3.79
CA GLY A 319 2.75 -24.12 -2.38
C GLY A 319 1.51 -23.59 -1.66
N GLY A 320 0.36 -24.24 -1.88
CA GLY A 320 -0.87 -23.87 -1.20
C GLY A 320 -0.75 -24.08 0.31
N SER A 321 -0.99 -23.02 1.09
CA SER A 321 -1.20 -23.10 2.53
C SER A 321 -2.68 -22.85 2.81
N THR A 322 -3.44 -23.94 2.87
CA THR A 322 -4.59 -24.00 3.77
C THR A 322 -4.04 -24.00 5.19
N GLY A 323 -4.26 -22.89 5.90
CA GLY A 323 -4.01 -22.79 7.33
C GLY A 323 -4.75 -23.90 8.08
N GLY A 324 -3.99 -24.71 8.78
CA GLY A 324 -4.49 -25.81 9.57
C GLY A 324 -3.33 -26.73 9.93
N SER A 325 -2.69 -26.41 11.05
CA SER A 325 -1.78 -27.25 11.84
C SER A 325 -1.68 -28.69 11.34
N ASP A 326 -0.59 -29.02 10.66
CA ASP A 326 0.25 -30.18 10.93
C ASP A 326 1.32 -30.24 9.83
N ALA A 327 2.55 -30.44 10.26
CA ALA A 327 3.70 -30.66 9.41
C ALA A 327 3.45 -31.81 8.42
N ASP A 328 3.69 -31.58 7.12
CA ASP A 328 4.53 -32.46 6.32
C ASP A 328 5.00 -31.79 5.02
N ASN A 329 6.28 -31.99 4.74
CA ASN A 329 7.12 -31.38 3.72
C ASN A 329 6.92 -32.06 2.35
N GLY A 330 7.06 -31.30 1.26
CA GLY A 330 6.89 -31.85 -0.08
C GLY A 330 7.34 -31.00 -1.29
N GLY A 331 8.43 -30.24 -1.15
CA GLY A 331 9.45 -30.05 -2.20
C GLY A 331 9.10 -29.29 -3.50
N GLU A 332 9.43 -28.00 -3.51
CA GLU A 332 10.13 -27.38 -4.64
C GLU A 332 11.27 -26.51 -4.05
N THR A 333 12.50 -26.81 -4.45
CA THR A 333 13.73 -26.38 -3.77
C THR A 333 13.96 -24.88 -3.89
N ALA A 334 13.65 -24.14 -2.82
CA ALA A 334 14.21 -22.82 -2.59
C ALA A 334 15.74 -22.90 -2.67
N GLU A 335 16.37 -21.94 -3.34
CA GLU A 335 17.82 -21.85 -3.37
C GLU A 335 18.33 -21.76 -1.93
N ALA A 336 19.25 -22.65 -1.57
CA ALA A 336 19.63 -22.84 -0.18
C ALA A 336 20.34 -21.58 0.34
N ALA A 337 19.84 -21.00 1.43
CA ALA A 337 20.39 -19.76 2.00
C ALA A 337 21.89 -19.89 2.31
N GLU A 338 22.63 -18.81 2.09
CA GLU A 338 24.06 -18.75 2.38
C GLU A 338 24.33 -18.43 3.85
N ALA A 339 25.51 -18.82 4.34
CA ALA A 339 25.93 -18.52 5.71
C ALA A 339 26.01 -17.00 5.97
N PRO A 340 25.61 -16.52 7.15
CA PRO A 340 25.82 -15.13 7.54
C PRO A 340 27.31 -14.84 7.77
N ALA A 341 27.76 -13.61 7.46
CA ALA A 341 29.20 -13.29 7.46
C ALA A 341 29.81 -13.28 8.88
N ASN A 342 28.98 -13.15 9.90
CA ASN A 342 29.38 -13.22 11.32
C ASN A 342 29.36 -14.64 11.90
N LEU A 343 29.02 -15.68 11.13
CA LEU A 343 29.19 -17.06 11.55
C LEU A 343 30.66 -17.46 11.48
N THR A 344 31.30 -17.60 12.65
CA THR A 344 32.71 -17.99 12.78
C THR A 344 32.86 -19.32 13.51
N ASP A 345 34.05 -19.93 13.42
CA ASP A 345 34.36 -21.16 14.16
C ASP A 345 34.28 -20.96 15.69
N ASP A 346 34.59 -19.76 16.18
CA ASP A 346 34.48 -19.41 17.60
C ASP A 346 33.00 -19.38 18.05
N VAL A 347 32.11 -18.83 17.21
CA VAL A 347 30.65 -18.86 17.44
C VAL A 347 30.13 -20.30 17.42
N LEU A 348 30.55 -21.11 16.44
CA LEU A 348 30.17 -22.53 16.39
C LEU A 348 30.61 -23.30 17.64
N ALA A 349 31.79 -22.99 18.19
CA ALA A 349 32.32 -23.63 19.38
C ALA A 349 31.57 -23.25 20.67
N GLU A 350 30.85 -22.12 20.69
CA GLU A 350 29.98 -21.71 21.80
C GLU A 350 28.78 -22.64 21.94
N TYR A 351 28.17 -23.03 20.81
CA TYR A 351 27.01 -23.92 20.77
C TYR A 351 27.40 -25.41 20.70
N TYR A 352 28.52 -25.74 20.04
CA TYR A 352 28.95 -27.13 19.82
C TYR A 352 30.43 -27.33 20.19
N SER A 353 30.69 -27.47 21.49
CA SER A 353 32.05 -27.63 22.00
C SER A 353 32.76 -28.86 21.42
N GLY A 354 33.76 -28.63 20.57
CA GLY A 354 34.61 -29.68 19.99
C GLY A 354 33.96 -30.51 18.88
N ALA A 355 32.82 -30.07 18.33
CA ALA A 355 32.18 -30.75 17.21
C ALA A 355 32.89 -30.44 15.87
N SER A 356 32.88 -31.41 14.96
CA SER A 356 33.30 -31.24 13.57
C SER A 356 32.07 -31.22 12.66
N PHE A 357 32.00 -30.21 11.79
CA PHE A 357 30.88 -30.02 10.88
C PHE A 357 31.22 -30.39 9.44
N THR A 358 30.23 -30.92 8.71
CA THR A 358 30.23 -31.08 7.27
C THR A 358 29.38 -29.98 6.65
N ASP A 359 29.95 -29.23 5.70
CA ASP A 359 29.22 -28.22 4.93
C ASP A 359 28.25 -28.87 3.94
N VAL A 360 27.01 -28.40 3.93
CA VAL A 360 25.95 -28.84 3.02
C VAL A 360 25.22 -27.62 2.45
N ALA A 361 24.39 -27.82 1.42
CA ALA A 361 23.55 -26.74 0.92
C ALA A 361 22.60 -26.26 2.02
N GLY A 362 22.63 -24.96 2.34
CA GLY A 362 21.74 -24.36 3.35
C GLY A 362 22.15 -24.59 4.80
N GLY A 363 23.33 -25.16 5.08
CA GLY A 363 23.72 -25.36 6.47
C GLY A 363 25.01 -26.17 6.69
N LYS A 364 25.15 -26.65 7.93
CA LYS A 364 26.23 -27.54 8.37
C LYS A 364 25.65 -28.66 9.23
N VAL A 365 26.13 -29.89 9.06
CA VAL A 365 25.66 -31.07 9.82
C VAL A 365 26.80 -31.66 10.66
N SER A 366 26.51 -32.10 11.88
CA SER A 366 27.43 -32.84 12.75
C SER A 366 26.70 -33.87 13.62
N ASP A 367 27.44 -34.78 14.26
CA ASP A 367 26.89 -35.68 15.27
C ASP A 367 26.35 -34.96 16.52
N ALA A 368 26.78 -33.71 16.75
CA ALA A 368 26.35 -32.91 17.90
C ALA A 368 25.07 -32.10 17.63
N GLY A 369 24.71 -31.92 16.36
CA GLY A 369 23.56 -31.12 15.93
C GLY A 369 23.75 -30.52 14.54
N THR A 370 22.79 -29.69 14.15
CA THR A 370 22.68 -29.13 12.79
C THR A 370 22.62 -27.61 12.84
N VAL A 371 23.33 -26.95 11.94
CA VAL A 371 23.22 -25.51 11.71
C VAL A 371 22.46 -25.30 10.40
N VAL A 372 21.42 -24.50 10.42
CA VAL A 372 20.62 -24.20 9.22
C VAL A 372 20.65 -22.71 8.95
N TYR A 373 20.80 -22.36 7.69
CA TYR A 373 20.81 -20.98 7.23
C TYR A 373 19.42 -20.56 6.79
N GLY A 374 19.08 -19.32 7.13
CA GLY A 374 17.90 -18.63 6.63
C GLY A 374 18.28 -17.21 6.22
N ALA A 375 17.47 -16.63 5.35
CA ALA A 375 17.62 -15.27 4.89
C ALA A 375 16.26 -14.62 4.70
N ALA A 376 16.16 -13.35 5.05
CA ALA A 376 14.98 -12.53 4.80
C ALA A 376 15.38 -11.08 4.56
N GLN A 377 14.55 -10.34 3.83
CA GLN A 377 14.83 -8.95 3.51
C GLN A 377 14.63 -8.05 4.73
N GLY A 378 15.70 -7.44 5.22
CA GLY A 378 15.69 -6.37 6.21
C GLY A 378 15.44 -5.00 5.58
N MET A 379 15.57 -3.94 6.39
CA MET A 379 15.27 -2.56 5.97
C MET A 379 16.23 -2.05 4.89
N LEU A 380 17.51 -2.39 4.98
CA LEU A 380 18.54 -1.92 4.03
C LEU A 380 19.17 -3.05 3.24
N SER A 381 19.09 -4.28 3.74
CA SER A 381 19.83 -5.43 3.22
C SER A 381 19.15 -6.76 3.56
N GLU A 382 19.50 -7.81 2.84
CA GLU A 382 19.16 -9.18 3.24
C GLU A 382 19.86 -9.53 4.56
N ILE A 383 19.07 -9.87 5.58
CA ILE A 383 19.57 -10.36 6.85
C ILE A 383 19.68 -11.88 6.76
N ARG A 384 20.90 -12.38 6.97
CA ARG A 384 21.20 -13.80 6.99
C ARG A 384 21.29 -14.27 8.44
N VAL A 385 20.76 -15.45 8.69
CA VAL A 385 20.69 -16.05 10.03
C VAL A 385 21.21 -17.48 9.99
N ALA A 386 21.99 -17.85 11.00
CA ALA A 386 22.34 -19.23 11.29
C ALA A 386 21.60 -19.66 12.55
N VAL A 387 20.80 -20.72 12.45
CA VAL A 387 20.06 -21.31 13.56
C VAL A 387 20.75 -22.60 13.99
N PHE A 388 21.06 -22.73 15.27
CA PHE A 388 21.76 -23.86 15.85
C PHE A 388 20.76 -24.82 16.48
N PHE A 389 20.65 -26.04 15.96
CA PHE A 389 19.80 -27.10 16.48
C PHE A 389 20.60 -28.16 17.23
N ASP A 390 20.09 -28.63 18.36
CA ASP A 390 20.65 -29.79 19.06
C ASP A 390 20.33 -31.11 18.33
N ALA A 391 20.76 -32.25 18.89
CA ALA A 391 20.49 -33.56 18.32
C ALA A 391 18.99 -33.97 18.35
N ASN A 392 18.14 -33.25 19.07
CA ASN A 392 16.70 -33.45 19.19
C ASN A 392 15.90 -32.40 18.42
N ASP A 393 16.54 -31.64 17.52
CA ASP A 393 15.93 -30.59 16.71
C ASP A 393 15.42 -29.38 17.51
N ALA A 394 15.91 -29.18 18.75
CA ALA A 394 15.61 -27.99 19.55
C ALA A 394 16.60 -26.86 19.27
N ILE A 395 16.11 -25.62 19.16
CA ILE A 395 16.96 -24.44 18.92
C ILE A 395 17.81 -24.14 20.17
N LEU A 396 19.13 -24.19 20.01
CA LEU A 396 20.11 -23.77 21.02
C LEU A 396 20.30 -22.25 21.02
N GLY A 397 20.17 -21.61 19.86
CA GLY A 397 20.29 -20.17 19.67
C GLY A 397 20.42 -19.82 18.20
N ILE A 398 20.67 -18.53 17.92
CA ILE A 398 20.83 -18.02 16.56
C ILE A 398 21.99 -17.02 16.50
N VAL A 399 22.51 -16.79 15.30
CA VAL A 399 23.31 -15.62 14.96
C VAL A 399 22.73 -14.98 13.71
N ALA A 400 22.50 -13.67 13.78
CA ALA A 400 21.97 -12.88 12.67
C ALA A 400 22.99 -11.81 12.24
N ASP A 401 23.28 -11.70 10.94
CA ASP A 401 24.11 -10.62 10.40
C ASP A 401 23.24 -9.41 10.05
N CYS A 402 23.14 -8.48 11.00
CA CYS A 402 22.43 -7.20 10.82
C CYS A 402 23.41 -6.04 10.58
N SER A 403 24.66 -6.30 10.20
CA SER A 403 25.72 -5.27 10.11
C SER A 403 25.48 -4.23 9.02
N GLN A 404 24.67 -4.56 8.02
CA GLN A 404 24.29 -3.67 6.91
C GLN A 404 22.95 -2.96 7.14
N GLU A 405 22.30 -3.17 8.29
CA GLU A 405 21.06 -2.49 8.67
C GLU A 405 21.32 -1.09 9.25
N THR A 406 20.24 -0.34 9.51
CA THR A 406 20.32 1.03 10.06
C THR A 406 21.18 1.07 11.33
N PRO A 407 22.34 1.76 11.33
CA PRO A 407 23.26 1.74 12.46
C PRO A 407 22.60 2.20 13.77
N GLY A 408 22.72 1.36 14.81
CA GLY A 408 22.20 1.63 16.15
C GLY A 408 20.75 1.24 16.38
N LEU A 409 19.92 1.12 15.33
CA LEU A 409 18.54 0.62 15.44
C LEU A 409 18.42 -0.77 14.83
N GLY A 410 18.52 -0.89 13.50
CA GLY A 410 18.39 -2.17 12.79
C GLY A 410 19.48 -3.17 13.20
N THR A 411 20.67 -2.69 13.54
CA THR A 411 21.75 -3.54 14.07
C THR A 411 21.39 -4.25 15.37
N LEU A 412 20.43 -3.71 16.16
CA LEU A 412 19.99 -4.32 17.43
C LEU A 412 19.36 -5.70 17.22
N ALA A 413 18.82 -6.00 16.03
CA ALA A 413 18.26 -7.31 15.71
C ALA A 413 19.35 -8.41 15.65
N GLY A 414 20.62 -8.04 15.52
CA GLY A 414 21.76 -8.97 15.58
C GLY A 414 22.36 -9.12 16.97
N GLU A 415 21.88 -8.38 17.97
CA GLU A 415 22.47 -8.35 19.32
C GLU A 415 21.89 -9.45 20.23
N GLU A 416 22.65 -9.82 21.27
CA GLU A 416 22.29 -10.91 22.21
C GLU A 416 20.95 -10.65 22.92
N ASP A 417 20.65 -9.39 23.26
CA ASP A 417 19.40 -9.00 23.92
C ASP A 417 18.15 -9.43 23.13
N PHE A 418 18.25 -9.52 21.80
CA PHE A 418 17.17 -9.97 20.94
C PHE A 418 17.32 -11.44 20.53
N THR A 419 18.51 -11.85 20.08
CA THR A 419 18.77 -13.21 19.57
C THR A 419 18.65 -14.30 20.63
N SER A 420 18.81 -13.98 21.91
CA SER A 420 18.61 -14.92 23.02
C SER A 420 17.15 -15.37 23.20
N GLN A 421 16.18 -14.64 22.65
CA GLN A 421 14.75 -15.00 22.72
C GLN A 421 14.38 -16.24 21.90
N PHE A 422 15.23 -16.64 20.95
CA PHE A 422 14.98 -17.77 20.06
C PHE A 422 15.46 -19.12 20.64
N ALA A 423 16.20 -19.12 21.75
CA ALA A 423 16.63 -20.36 22.37
C ALA A 423 15.42 -21.11 22.96
N GLY A 424 15.23 -22.37 22.53
CA GLY A 424 14.17 -23.24 23.02
C GLY A 424 12.77 -22.98 22.47
N VAL A 425 12.60 -22.11 21.48
CA VAL A 425 11.31 -21.92 20.80
C VAL A 425 11.13 -22.90 19.64
N GLU A 426 9.89 -23.24 19.32
CA GLU A 426 9.55 -24.12 18.17
C GLU A 426 9.25 -23.31 16.90
N SER A 427 8.85 -22.04 17.05
CA SER A 427 8.73 -21.06 15.96
C SER A 427 9.16 -19.67 16.46
N ALA A 428 9.52 -18.80 15.52
CA ALA A 428 9.85 -17.42 15.83
C ALA A 428 8.60 -16.58 16.12
N ASP A 429 7.38 -17.04 15.81
CA ASP A 429 6.16 -16.21 15.80
C ASP A 429 5.90 -15.52 17.14
N GLY A 430 6.14 -16.23 18.25
CA GLY A 430 5.98 -15.75 19.62
C GLY A 430 7.12 -14.88 20.16
N VAL A 431 8.15 -14.59 19.35
CA VAL A 431 9.26 -13.70 19.74
C VAL A 431 8.87 -12.23 19.53
N ASP A 432 9.05 -11.42 20.57
CA ASP A 432 8.74 -9.99 20.53
C ASP A 432 9.73 -9.24 19.64
N THR A 433 9.23 -8.41 18.72
CA THR A 433 10.04 -7.52 17.87
C THR A 433 10.64 -6.35 18.65
N ILE A 434 11.71 -5.75 18.13
CA ILE A 434 12.35 -4.57 18.74
C ILE A 434 11.60 -3.29 18.34
N THR A 435 11.11 -2.54 19.33
CA THR A 435 10.50 -1.22 19.09
C THR A 435 11.52 -0.27 18.44
N GLY A 436 11.21 0.23 17.24
CA GLY A 436 12.10 1.11 16.46
C GLY A 436 13.08 0.38 15.53
N ALA A 437 13.07 -0.95 15.53
CA ALA A 437 13.77 -1.80 14.58
C ALA A 437 12.87 -2.96 14.11
N THR A 438 11.57 -2.69 13.96
CA THR A 438 10.55 -3.70 13.69
C THR A 438 10.84 -4.46 12.39
N ILE A 439 11.23 -3.76 11.31
CA ILE A 439 11.54 -4.42 10.02
C ILE A 439 12.71 -5.39 10.16
N SER A 440 13.85 -4.94 10.70
CA SER A 440 15.05 -5.78 10.85
C SER A 440 14.79 -6.94 11.84
N SER A 441 14.04 -6.70 12.92
CA SER A 441 13.72 -7.76 13.89
C SER A 441 12.67 -8.76 13.37
N THR A 442 11.71 -8.34 12.55
CA THR A 442 10.79 -9.25 11.84
C THR A 442 11.54 -10.08 10.81
N ALA A 443 12.44 -9.47 10.02
CA ALA A 443 13.25 -10.22 9.06
C ALA A 443 14.12 -11.30 9.74
N VAL A 444 14.67 -11.04 10.93
CA VAL A 444 15.34 -12.11 11.71
C VAL A 444 14.36 -13.23 12.08
N LYS A 445 13.13 -12.92 12.49
CA LYS A 445 12.10 -13.95 12.77
C LYS A 445 11.78 -14.79 11.54
N ASP A 446 11.61 -14.15 10.39
CA ASP A 446 11.27 -14.82 9.13
C ASP A 446 12.41 -15.72 8.66
N ALA A 447 13.65 -15.24 8.73
CA ALA A 447 14.83 -16.04 8.43
C ALA A 447 14.98 -17.25 9.38
N VAL A 448 14.63 -17.09 10.67
CA VAL A 448 14.61 -18.22 11.62
C VAL A 448 13.53 -19.22 11.24
N ASN A 449 12.31 -18.78 10.93
CA ASN A 449 11.23 -19.66 10.51
C ASN A 449 11.57 -20.41 9.20
N GLN A 450 12.23 -19.75 8.25
CA GLN A 450 12.76 -20.39 7.04
C GLN A 450 13.83 -21.44 7.37
N ALA A 451 14.72 -21.16 8.32
CA ALA A 451 15.72 -22.13 8.74
C ALA A 451 15.08 -23.34 9.45
N ILE A 452 14.03 -23.14 10.25
CA ILE A 452 13.26 -24.21 10.88
C ILE A 452 12.61 -25.11 9.82
N SER A 453 11.95 -24.53 8.81
CA SER A 453 11.31 -25.30 7.75
C SER A 453 12.31 -26.10 6.90
N ASN A 454 13.54 -25.60 6.75
CA ASN A 454 14.61 -26.25 5.99
C ASN A 454 15.42 -27.29 6.78
N LEU A 455 15.19 -27.47 8.08
CA LEU A 455 16.01 -28.32 8.93
C LEU A 455 16.16 -29.76 8.42
N GLN A 456 15.05 -30.40 8.03
CA GLN A 456 15.12 -31.78 7.53
C GLN A 456 15.88 -31.87 6.21
N THR A 457 15.67 -30.93 5.29
CA THR A 457 16.38 -30.86 4.01
C THR A 457 17.89 -30.77 4.22
N VAL A 458 18.34 -29.95 5.18
CA VAL A 458 19.77 -29.81 5.52
C VAL A 458 20.33 -31.07 6.16
N LYS A 459 19.58 -31.73 7.05
CA LYS A 459 19.99 -32.99 7.69
C LYS A 459 20.16 -34.11 6.67
N GLU A 460 19.29 -34.19 5.67
CA GLU A 460 19.36 -35.20 4.62
C GLU A 460 20.48 -34.95 3.60
N ALA A 461 21.00 -33.72 3.52
CA ALA A 461 22.07 -33.34 2.62
C ALA A 461 23.49 -33.68 3.13
N GLY A 462 23.64 -33.98 4.44
CA GLY A 462 24.91 -34.34 5.10
C GLY A 462 25.04 -35.82 5.37
#